data_AF-A0A7H0LQS2-F1
#
_entry.id   AF-A0A7H0LQS2-F1
#
_cell.length_a   1.000
_cell.length_b   1.000
_cell.length_c   1.000
_cell.angle_alpha   90.00
_cell.angle_beta   90.00
_cell.angle_gamma   90.00
#
_symmetry.space_group_name_H-M   'P 1'
#
loop_
_entity.id
_entity.type
_entity.pdbx_description
1 polymer ?
#
loop_
_entity_poly.entity_id
_entity_poly.type
_entity_poly.pdbx_seq_one_letter_code
_entity_poly.pdbx_strand_id
1 'polypeptide(L)'
;MTAARELLLSEGPAAVTLAGVGKKIGMSHTNVIHHFGSAAGLQTALMGSMIRDLAGALDDAVSHLRTDAAAPSILIDQVWTAFDEGGAGQLAAWLVLTREVDHLEPIRQAVLDLVAAVKEKYASDPEADERIRSIVLLIAIAAFGDAVIGPHLRGMLDQDSDAGRKLMSRLLPVLVMG
;
A
#
# COMPACT_ATOMS: atom_id res chain seq x y z
N MET A 1 7.29 8.92 14.44
CA MET A 1 6.51 8.40 13.29
C MET A 1 6.12 6.94 13.47
N THR A 2 7.06 6.05 13.79
CA THR A 2 6.80 4.60 14.00
C THR A 2 5.63 4.31 14.93
N ALA A 3 5.59 4.88 16.13
CA ALA A 3 4.49 4.68 17.07
C ALA A 3 3.12 5.16 16.55
N ALA A 4 3.08 6.25 15.78
CA ALA A 4 1.84 6.75 15.18
C ALA A 4 1.36 5.83 14.05
N ARG A 5 2.30 5.29 13.26
CA ARG A 5 2.04 4.28 12.23
C ARG A 5 1.51 2.98 12.84
N GLU A 6 2.14 2.49 13.89
CA GLU A 6 1.65 1.30 14.62
C GLU A 6 0.23 1.50 15.15
N LEU A 7 -0.06 2.64 15.78
CA LEU A 7 -1.41 2.97 16.26
C LEU A 7 -2.43 2.99 15.12
N LEU A 8 -2.07 3.57 13.96
CA LEU A 8 -2.93 3.54 12.79
C LEU A 8 -3.25 2.11 12.35
N LEU A 9 -2.25 1.24 12.29
CA LEU A 9 -2.43 -0.14 11.82
C LEU A 9 -3.18 -1.02 12.82
N SER A 10 -3.01 -0.80 14.13
CA SER A 10 -3.64 -1.63 15.16
C SER A 10 -5.01 -1.13 15.61
N GLU A 11 -5.23 0.19 15.64
CA GLU A 11 -6.40 0.82 16.27
C GLU A 11 -7.12 1.82 15.34
N GLY A 12 -6.59 2.05 14.14
CA GLY A 12 -7.19 2.92 13.13
C GLY A 12 -6.90 4.42 13.32
N PRO A 13 -7.38 5.28 12.40
CA PRO A 13 -7.05 6.71 12.37
C PRO A 13 -7.42 7.48 13.63
N ALA A 14 -8.52 7.10 14.29
CA ALA A 14 -9.00 7.76 15.50
C ALA A 14 -8.03 7.62 16.69
N ALA A 15 -7.19 6.57 16.70
CA ALA A 15 -6.18 6.36 17.74
C ALA A 15 -4.93 7.22 17.55
N VAL A 16 -4.72 7.78 16.35
CA VAL A 16 -3.59 8.65 16.01
C VAL A 16 -3.80 10.04 16.58
N THR A 17 -3.64 10.14 17.90
CA THR A 17 -3.73 11.39 18.66
C THR A 17 -2.40 11.64 19.38
N LEU A 18 -2.15 12.89 19.79
CA LEU A 18 -0.98 13.22 20.61
C LEU A 18 -0.94 12.37 21.90
N ALA A 19 -2.12 12.05 22.47
CA ALA A 19 -2.24 11.27 23.70
C ALA A 19 -1.95 9.80 23.45
N GLY A 20 -2.53 9.24 22.38
CA GLY A 20 -2.26 7.88 21.95
C GLY A 20 -0.78 7.66 21.68
N VAL A 21 -0.16 8.57 20.90
CA VAL A 21 1.27 8.51 20.59
C VAL A 21 2.12 8.66 21.86
N GLY A 22 1.84 9.66 22.71
CA GLY A 22 2.57 9.87 23.96
C GLY A 22 2.54 8.64 24.87
N LYS A 23 1.36 8.03 25.03
CA LYS A 23 1.19 6.78 25.78
C LYS A 23 2.00 5.63 25.17
N LYS A 24 1.97 5.46 23.84
CA LYS A 24 2.68 4.39 23.12
C LYS A 24 4.20 4.48 23.29
N ILE A 25 4.77 5.69 23.28
CA ILE A 25 6.22 5.91 23.40
C ILE A 25 6.71 6.15 24.83
N GLY A 26 5.82 6.11 25.83
CA GLY A 26 6.17 6.36 27.23
C GLY A 26 6.68 7.78 27.52
N MET A 27 6.36 8.76 26.66
CA MET A 27 6.77 10.16 26.83
C MET A 27 5.61 11.04 27.24
N SER A 28 5.91 12.16 27.91
CA SER A 28 4.89 13.14 28.27
C SER A 28 4.29 13.82 27.03
N HIS A 29 3.02 14.22 27.15
CA HIS A 29 2.25 14.89 26.10
C HIS A 29 2.95 16.14 25.56
N THR A 30 3.67 16.86 26.42
CA THR A 30 4.41 18.08 26.11
C THR A 30 5.48 17.88 25.03
N ASN A 31 6.24 16.78 25.07
CA ASN A 31 7.29 16.52 24.08
C ASN A 31 6.71 16.23 22.68
N VAL A 32 5.54 15.60 22.61
CA VAL A 32 4.85 15.30 21.35
C VAL A 32 4.19 16.56 20.78
N ILE A 33 3.61 17.41 21.64
CA ILE A 33 3.05 18.72 21.24
C ILE A 33 4.12 19.60 20.61
N HIS A 34 5.33 19.68 21.19
CA HIS A 34 6.40 20.51 20.62
C HIS A 34 6.82 20.09 19.21
N HIS A 35 6.68 18.81 18.86
CA HIS A 35 7.11 18.31 17.56
C HIS A 35 6.03 18.44 16.47
N PHE A 36 4.75 18.29 16.83
CA PHE A 36 3.64 18.24 15.85
C PHE A 36 2.64 19.39 15.97
N GLY A 37 2.65 20.13 17.07
CA GLY A 37 1.75 21.26 17.35
C GLY A 37 0.29 20.87 17.64
N SER A 38 -0.26 19.88 16.93
CA SER A 38 -1.65 19.43 17.06
C SER A 38 -1.83 17.97 16.60
N ALA A 39 -2.98 17.37 16.91
CA ALA A 39 -3.35 16.06 16.39
C ALA A 39 -3.47 16.06 14.85
N ALA A 40 -4.04 17.12 14.28
CA ALA A 40 -4.11 17.29 12.82
C ALA A 40 -2.71 17.36 12.20
N GLY A 41 -1.80 18.14 12.79
CA GLY A 41 -0.41 18.22 12.34
C GLY A 41 0.33 16.87 12.40
N LEU A 42 0.10 16.09 13.46
CA LEU A 42 0.60 14.71 13.57
C LEU A 42 0.05 13.82 12.46
N GLN A 43 -1.26 13.88 12.20
CA GLN A 43 -1.92 13.07 11.17
C GLN A 43 -1.43 13.42 9.77
N THR A 44 -1.34 14.71 9.43
CA THR A 44 -0.78 15.16 8.15
C THR A 44 0.68 14.72 7.98
N ALA A 45 1.50 14.83 9.02
CA ALA A 45 2.88 14.35 8.99
C ALA A 45 2.95 12.82 8.78
N LEU A 46 2.03 12.07 9.41
CA LEU A 46 1.95 10.61 9.26
C LEU A 46 1.56 10.21 7.85
N MET A 47 0.48 10.79 7.32
CA MET A 47 0.08 10.57 5.93
C MET A 47 1.22 10.86 4.97
N GLY A 48 1.86 12.02 5.09
CA GLY A 48 2.98 12.40 4.23
C GLY A 48 4.16 11.43 4.32
N SER A 49 4.46 10.87 5.50
CA SER A 49 5.47 9.83 5.65
C SER A 49 5.08 8.54 4.93
N MET A 50 3.85 8.07 5.13
CA MET A 50 3.38 6.83 4.53
C MET A 50 3.27 6.92 3.00
N ILE A 51 2.91 8.09 2.46
CA ILE A 51 2.90 8.37 1.03
C ILE A 51 4.32 8.28 0.45
N ARG A 52 5.33 8.82 1.14
CA ARG A 52 6.73 8.69 0.73
C ARG A 52 7.22 7.25 0.79
N ASP A 53 6.87 6.51 1.84
CA ASP A 53 7.22 5.09 1.95
C ASP A 53 6.60 4.29 0.79
N LEU A 54 5.34 4.58 0.45
CA LEU A 54 4.65 3.94 -0.67
C LEU A 54 5.28 4.29 -2.02
N ALA A 55 5.66 5.55 -2.24
CA ALA A 55 6.39 5.96 -3.45
C ALA A 55 7.71 5.17 -3.59
N GLY A 56 8.50 5.09 -2.50
CA GLY A 56 9.74 4.32 -2.49
C GLY A 56 9.53 2.83 -2.78
N ALA A 57 8.49 2.22 -2.21
CA ALA A 57 8.16 0.82 -2.48
C ALA A 57 7.79 0.56 -3.96
N LEU A 58 7.12 1.51 -4.61
CA LEU A 58 6.81 1.43 -6.05
C LEU A 58 8.08 1.57 -6.90
N ASP A 59 8.98 2.49 -6.55
CA ASP A 59 10.27 2.67 -7.22
C ASP A 59 11.17 1.42 -7.10
N ASP A 60 11.18 0.79 -5.91
CA ASP A 60 11.86 -0.48 -5.68
C ASP A 60 11.25 -1.61 -6.53
N ALA A 61 9.91 -1.64 -6.66
CA ALA A 61 9.22 -2.63 -7.50
C ALA A 61 9.58 -2.46 -8.99
N VAL A 62 9.62 -1.21 -9.49
CA VAL A 62 10.09 -0.88 -10.84
C VAL A 62 11.51 -1.38 -11.06
N SER A 63 12.41 -1.12 -10.11
CA SER A 63 13.82 -1.49 -10.20
C SER A 63 14.03 -3.01 -10.23
N HIS A 64 13.28 -3.76 -9.42
CA HIS A 64 13.31 -5.22 -9.41
C HIS A 64 12.72 -5.82 -10.70
N LEU A 65 11.62 -5.25 -11.22
CA LEU A 65 11.06 -5.68 -12.49
C LEU A 65 12.02 -5.50 -13.66
N ARG A 66 12.90 -4.49 -13.64
CA ARG A 66 13.89 -4.30 -14.71
C ARG A 66 15.09 -5.24 -14.63
N THR A 67 15.41 -5.77 -13.45
CA THR A 67 16.66 -6.50 -13.20
C THR A 67 16.51 -8.01 -13.06
N ASP A 68 15.35 -8.53 -12.65
CA ASP A 68 15.20 -9.95 -12.25
C ASP A 68 14.25 -10.75 -13.16
N ALA A 69 14.62 -11.96 -13.60
CA ALA A 69 13.84 -12.79 -14.53
C ALA A 69 12.58 -13.44 -13.89
N ALA A 70 12.51 -13.56 -12.56
CA ALA A 70 11.40 -14.22 -11.83
C ALA A 70 10.19 -13.29 -11.53
N ALA A 71 9.75 -12.59 -12.56
CA ALA A 71 9.17 -11.26 -12.44
C ALA A 71 7.67 -11.11 -12.04
N PRO A 72 6.75 -12.08 -12.24
CA PRO A 72 5.33 -11.85 -11.93
C PRO A 72 5.02 -11.97 -10.43
N SER A 73 5.58 -12.99 -9.76
CA SER A 73 5.31 -13.25 -8.33
C SER A 73 5.93 -12.19 -7.43
N ILE A 74 7.12 -11.71 -7.78
CA ILE A 74 7.82 -10.65 -7.04
C ILE A 74 6.98 -9.37 -7.01
N LEU A 75 6.37 -9.00 -8.13
CA LEU A 75 5.48 -7.84 -8.20
C LEU A 75 4.28 -7.98 -7.24
N ILE A 76 3.66 -9.16 -7.21
CA ILE A 76 2.53 -9.42 -6.32
C ILE A 76 2.96 -9.36 -4.86
N ASP A 77 4.08 -9.97 -4.51
CA ASP A 77 4.61 -9.95 -3.15
C ASP A 77 4.91 -8.53 -2.69
N GLN A 78 5.51 -7.70 -3.54
CA GLN A 78 5.81 -6.30 -3.25
C GLN A 78 4.56 -5.47 -3.05
N VAL A 79 3.56 -5.59 -3.93
CA VAL A 79 2.30 -4.87 -3.79
C VAL A 79 1.58 -5.30 -2.50
N TRP A 80 1.50 -6.61 -2.21
CA TRP A 80 0.90 -7.07 -0.97
C TRP A 80 1.62 -6.54 0.27
N THR A 81 2.95 -6.54 0.25
CA THR A 81 3.77 -6.03 1.36
C THR A 81 3.53 -4.54 1.57
N ALA A 82 3.46 -3.74 0.51
CA ALA A 82 3.18 -2.32 0.60
C ALA A 82 1.79 -2.01 1.17
N PHE A 83 0.77 -2.78 0.78
CA PHE A 83 -0.61 -2.57 1.24
C PHE A 83 -0.86 -3.08 2.67
N ASP A 84 -0.26 -4.21 3.04
CA ASP A 84 -0.42 -4.85 4.34
C ASP A 84 0.55 -4.26 5.39
N GLU A 85 1.76 -4.83 5.53
CA GLU A 85 2.78 -4.38 6.49
C GLU A 85 3.19 -2.91 6.27
N GLY A 86 3.26 -2.50 5.01
CA GLY A 86 3.56 -1.14 4.57
C GLY A 86 2.41 -0.15 4.83
N GLY A 87 1.24 -0.61 5.26
CA GLY A 87 0.14 0.22 5.74
C GLY A 87 -0.59 1.04 4.68
N ALA A 88 -0.26 0.86 3.39
CA ALA A 88 -0.89 1.64 2.33
C ALA A 88 -2.40 1.36 2.21
N GLY A 89 -2.86 0.17 2.57
CA GLY A 89 -4.30 -0.16 2.61
C GLY A 89 -5.05 0.70 3.62
N GLN A 90 -4.54 0.80 4.85
CA GLN A 90 -5.15 1.64 5.90
C GLN A 90 -5.06 3.13 5.55
N LEU A 91 -3.95 3.60 4.98
CA LEU A 91 -3.83 4.97 4.49
C LEU A 91 -4.86 5.28 3.42
N ALA A 92 -5.00 4.42 2.40
CA ALA A 92 -5.94 4.62 1.31
C ALA A 92 -7.39 4.64 1.82
N ALA A 93 -7.74 3.72 2.73
CA ALA A 93 -9.06 3.71 3.37
C ALA A 93 -9.32 5.01 4.14
N TRP A 94 -8.33 5.48 4.90
CA TRP A 94 -8.42 6.73 5.64
C TRP A 94 -8.65 7.94 4.72
N LEU A 95 -7.85 8.10 3.67
CA LEU A 95 -7.98 9.21 2.71
C LEU A 95 -9.31 9.20 1.96
N VAL A 96 -9.82 8.02 1.59
CA VAL A 96 -11.13 7.90 0.93
C VAL A 96 -12.25 8.32 1.88
N LEU A 97 -12.21 7.89 3.14
CA LEU A 97 -13.22 8.21 4.15
C LEU A 97 -13.20 9.70 4.55
N THR A 98 -12.03 10.33 4.55
CA THR A 98 -11.89 11.78 4.83
C THR A 98 -12.08 12.67 3.60
N ARG A 99 -12.24 12.09 2.40
CA ARG A 99 -12.31 12.81 1.11
C ARG A 99 -11.03 13.58 0.77
N GLU A 100 -9.89 13.06 1.20
CA GLU A 100 -8.55 13.66 1.03
C GLU A 100 -7.71 12.90 -0.01
N VAL A 101 -8.35 12.31 -1.02
CA VAL A 101 -7.67 11.47 -2.03
C VAL A 101 -6.60 12.21 -2.85
N ASP A 102 -6.64 13.54 -2.91
CA ASP A 102 -5.63 14.38 -3.56
C ASP A 102 -4.24 14.21 -2.93
N HIS A 103 -4.16 13.75 -1.68
CA HIS A 103 -2.89 13.41 -1.05
C HIS A 103 -2.18 12.23 -1.73
N LEU A 104 -2.86 11.43 -2.56
CA LEU A 104 -2.23 10.39 -3.38
C LEU A 104 -1.62 10.93 -4.68
N GLU A 105 -1.79 12.20 -5.03
CA GLU A 105 -1.21 12.77 -6.25
C GLU A 105 0.33 12.54 -6.38
N PRO A 106 1.14 12.68 -5.30
CA PRO A 106 2.58 12.45 -5.38
C PRO A 106 3.01 11.04 -5.81
N ILE A 107 2.16 10.02 -5.65
CA ILE A 107 2.48 8.64 -6.07
C ILE A 107 2.07 8.35 -7.52
N ARG A 108 1.35 9.27 -8.20
CA ARG A 108 0.85 9.06 -9.57
C ARG A 108 1.96 8.64 -10.52
N GLN A 109 3.08 9.34 -10.50
CA GLN A 109 4.18 9.06 -11.43
C GLN A 109 4.80 7.69 -11.16
N ALA A 110 5.01 7.32 -9.90
CA ALA A 110 5.56 6.01 -9.52
C ALA A 110 4.65 4.85 -9.99
N VAL A 111 3.33 5.02 -9.93
CA VAL A 111 2.37 4.03 -10.48
C VAL A 111 2.47 3.93 -12.00
N LEU A 112 2.58 5.07 -12.71
CA LEU A 112 2.75 5.07 -14.16
C LEU A 112 4.07 4.43 -14.60
N ASP A 113 5.14 4.67 -13.85
CA ASP A 113 6.46 4.06 -14.09
C ASP A 113 6.42 2.54 -13.84
N LEU A 114 5.65 2.08 -12.85
CA LEU A 114 5.39 0.66 -12.63
C LEU A 114 4.66 0.03 -13.82
N VAL A 115 3.58 0.66 -14.31
CA VAL A 115 2.87 0.19 -15.51
C VAL A 115 3.80 0.12 -16.71
N ALA A 116 4.64 1.14 -16.92
CA ALA A 116 5.61 1.16 -18.00
C ALA A 116 6.64 0.02 -17.87
N ALA A 117 7.16 -0.23 -16.67
CA ALA A 117 8.12 -1.32 -16.41
C ALA A 117 7.50 -2.71 -16.64
N VAL A 118 6.24 -2.91 -16.24
CA VAL A 118 5.51 -4.16 -16.55
C VAL A 118 5.34 -4.31 -18.06
N LYS A 119 5.00 -3.23 -18.77
CA LYS A 119 4.87 -3.23 -20.24
C LYS A 119 6.16 -3.58 -20.94
N GLU A 120 7.26 -2.93 -20.59
CA GLU A 120 8.59 -3.22 -21.14
C GLU A 120 8.96 -4.70 -21.04
N LYS A 121 8.45 -5.39 -20.00
CA LYS A 121 8.80 -6.77 -19.71
C LYS A 121 7.89 -7.81 -20.34
N TYR A 122 6.58 -7.58 -20.36
CA TYR A 122 5.60 -8.61 -20.72
C TYR A 122 4.84 -8.32 -22.01
N ALA A 123 5.03 -7.15 -22.60
CA ALA A 123 4.29 -6.73 -23.78
C ALA A 123 5.21 -6.34 -24.92
N SER A 124 4.90 -6.85 -26.10
CA SER A 124 5.56 -6.46 -27.35
C SER A 124 4.58 -5.91 -28.39
N ASP A 125 3.27 -5.99 -28.13
CA ASP A 125 2.21 -5.52 -29.02
C ASP A 125 1.52 -4.24 -28.52
N PRO A 126 0.82 -3.50 -29.40
CA PRO A 126 0.12 -2.26 -29.04
C PRO A 126 -1.12 -2.46 -28.15
N GLU A 127 -1.78 -3.62 -28.19
CA GLU A 127 -3.02 -3.92 -27.44
C GLU A 127 -2.73 -4.22 -25.96
N ALA A 128 -1.49 -4.57 -25.62
CA ALA A 128 -1.09 -4.89 -24.26
C ALA A 128 -1.14 -3.71 -23.27
N ASP A 129 -1.21 -2.45 -23.73
CA ASP A 129 -1.24 -1.29 -22.83
C ASP A 129 -2.48 -1.30 -21.93
N GLU A 130 -3.66 -1.49 -22.53
CA GLU A 130 -4.94 -1.53 -21.82
C GLU A 130 -5.04 -2.78 -20.92
N ARG A 131 -4.55 -3.92 -21.43
CA ARG A 131 -4.50 -5.18 -20.66
C ARG A 131 -3.62 -5.03 -19.42
N ILE A 132 -2.42 -4.49 -19.54
CA ILE A 132 -1.50 -4.30 -18.41
C ILE A 132 -2.06 -3.32 -17.39
N ARG A 133 -2.61 -2.19 -17.84
CA ARG A 133 -3.29 -1.24 -16.92
C ARG A 133 -4.40 -1.91 -16.13
N SER A 134 -5.20 -2.75 -16.79
CA SER A 134 -6.28 -3.51 -16.15
C SER A 134 -5.75 -4.53 -15.13
N ILE A 135 -4.65 -5.22 -15.44
CA ILE A 135 -4.00 -6.16 -14.52
C ILE A 135 -3.45 -5.44 -13.29
N VAL A 136 -2.73 -4.32 -13.49
CA VAL A 136 -2.18 -3.52 -12.38
C VAL A 136 -3.31 -2.99 -11.49
N LEU A 137 -4.41 -2.51 -12.10
CA LEU A 137 -5.59 -2.08 -11.36
C LEU A 137 -6.19 -3.22 -10.54
N LEU A 138 -6.35 -4.41 -11.12
CA LEU A 138 -6.89 -5.59 -10.43
C LEU A 138 -6.00 -5.98 -9.23
N ILE A 139 -4.68 -6.01 -9.42
CA ILE A 139 -3.74 -6.32 -8.33
C ILE A 139 -3.85 -5.28 -7.21
N ALA A 140 -3.90 -3.98 -7.56
CA ALA A 140 -4.04 -2.91 -6.57
C ALA A 140 -5.35 -3.01 -5.78
N ILE A 141 -6.48 -3.27 -6.46
CA ILE A 141 -7.79 -3.45 -5.79
C ILE A 141 -7.78 -4.70 -4.90
N ALA A 142 -7.20 -5.80 -5.38
CA ALA A 142 -7.12 -7.05 -4.61
C ALA A 142 -6.27 -6.86 -3.34
N ALA A 143 -5.08 -6.27 -3.47
CA ALA A 143 -4.21 -5.99 -2.33
C ALA A 143 -4.83 -4.98 -1.34
N PHE A 144 -5.50 -3.95 -1.85
CA PHE A 144 -6.26 -3.00 -1.01
C PHE A 144 -7.37 -3.70 -0.22
N GLY A 145 -8.21 -4.51 -0.89
CA GLY A 145 -9.27 -5.26 -0.23
C GLY A 145 -8.70 -6.24 0.80
N ASP A 146 -7.61 -6.92 0.45
CA ASP A 146 -6.92 -7.85 1.35
C ASP A 146 -6.38 -7.16 2.61
N ALA A 147 -5.80 -5.97 2.48
CA ALA A 147 -5.29 -5.19 3.61
C ALA A 147 -6.39 -4.64 4.52
N VAL A 148 -7.55 -4.28 3.96
CA VAL A 148 -8.64 -3.63 4.73
C VAL A 148 -9.57 -4.65 5.40
N ILE A 149 -9.96 -5.70 4.68
CA ILE A 149 -10.97 -6.67 5.16
C ILE A 149 -10.49 -8.13 5.07
N GLY A 150 -9.37 -8.39 4.41
CA GLY A 150 -8.85 -9.74 4.17
C GLY A 150 -8.72 -10.61 5.41
N PRO A 151 -8.14 -10.16 6.54
CA PRO A 151 -8.03 -10.97 7.76
C PRO A 151 -9.39 -11.50 8.26
N HIS A 152 -10.43 -10.68 8.18
CA HIS A 152 -11.78 -11.06 8.60
C HIS A 152 -12.40 -12.08 7.65
N LEU A 153 -12.31 -11.84 6.33
CA LEU A 153 -12.84 -12.76 5.32
C LEU A 153 -12.12 -14.11 5.33
N ARG A 154 -10.79 -14.11 5.47
CA ARG A 154 -10.00 -15.34 5.59
C ARG A 154 -10.38 -16.14 6.81
N GLY A 155 -10.60 -15.48 7.96
CA GLY A 155 -11.10 -16.13 9.17
C GLY A 155 -12.50 -16.75 8.98
N MET A 156 -13.39 -16.07 8.25
CA MET A 156 -14.73 -16.62 7.93
C MET A 156 -14.68 -17.81 6.97
N LEU A 157 -13.69 -17.84 6.08
CA LEU A 157 -13.53 -18.87 5.03
C LEU A 157 -12.54 -19.99 5.41
N ASP A 158 -12.00 -19.96 6.63
CA ASP A 158 -10.97 -20.88 7.11
C ASP A 158 -9.78 -20.97 6.13
N GLN A 159 -9.23 -19.81 5.75
CA GLN A 159 -8.12 -19.69 4.80
C GLN A 159 -6.83 -19.20 5.47
N ASP A 160 -5.70 -19.63 4.92
CA ASP A 160 -4.36 -19.16 5.31
C ASP A 160 -4.20 -17.65 5.09
N SER A 161 -3.32 -17.02 5.89
CA SER A 161 -3.06 -15.57 5.85
C SER A 161 -2.61 -15.04 4.50
N ASP A 162 -2.01 -15.88 3.65
CA ASP A 162 -1.49 -15.55 2.33
C ASP A 162 -2.38 -16.02 1.17
N ALA A 163 -3.59 -16.52 1.45
CA ALA A 163 -4.48 -17.11 0.45
C ALA A 163 -4.79 -16.15 -0.72
N GLY A 164 -5.07 -14.87 -0.43
CA GLY A 164 -5.34 -13.86 -1.45
C GLY A 164 -4.13 -13.62 -2.37
N ARG A 165 -2.94 -13.52 -1.77
CA ARG A 165 -1.67 -13.35 -2.48
C ARG A 165 -1.38 -14.56 -3.37
N LYS A 166 -1.48 -15.78 -2.83
CA LYS A 166 -1.32 -17.04 -3.57
C LYS A 166 -2.29 -17.15 -4.74
N LEU A 167 -3.54 -16.75 -4.55
CA LEU A 167 -4.55 -16.77 -5.61
C LEU A 167 -4.15 -15.83 -6.76
N MET A 168 -3.79 -14.58 -6.46
CA MET A 168 -3.36 -13.64 -7.50
C MET A 168 -2.10 -14.10 -8.22
N SER A 169 -1.13 -14.68 -7.51
CA SER A 169 0.09 -15.22 -8.13
C SER A 169 -0.20 -16.36 -9.12
N ARG A 170 -1.27 -17.14 -8.89
CA ARG A 170 -1.73 -18.18 -9.82
C ARG A 170 -2.51 -17.61 -11.01
N LEU A 171 -3.25 -16.52 -10.82
CA LEU A 171 -4.05 -15.90 -11.88
C LEU A 171 -3.21 -15.05 -12.83
N LEU A 172 -2.14 -14.42 -12.35
CA LEU A 172 -1.35 -13.46 -13.12
C LEU A 172 -0.83 -14.00 -14.46
N PRO A 173 -0.25 -15.21 -14.56
CA PRO A 173 0.20 -15.74 -15.86
C PRO A 173 -0.94 -15.89 -16.87
N VAL A 174 -2.14 -16.24 -16.42
CA VAL A 174 -3.33 -16.40 -17.27
C VAL A 174 -3.80 -15.04 -17.77
N LEU A 175 -3.78 -14.01 -16.91
CA LEU A 175 -4.19 -12.66 -17.27
C LEU A 175 -3.22 -11.97 -18.23
N VAL A 176 -1.91 -12.26 -18.10
CA VAL A 176 -0.86 -11.66 -18.94
C VAL A 176 -0.81 -12.29 -20.33
N MET A 177 -1.04 -13.61 -20.44
CA MET A 177 -1.01 -14.36 -21.71
C MET A 177 -2.34 -14.38 -22.48
N GLY A 178 -3.43 -13.90 -21.85
CA GLY A 178 -4.76 -13.82 -22.45
C GLY A 178 -5.00 -12.57 -23.29
#